data_AF-A0A1E1ITQ7-F1
#
_entry.id   AF-A0A1E1ITQ7-F1
#
_cell.length_a   1.000
_cell.length_b   1.000
_cell.length_c   1.000
_cell.angle_alpha   90.00
_cell.angle_beta   90.00
_cell.angle_gamma   90.00
#
_symmetry.space_group_name_H-M   'P 1'
#
loop_
_entity.id
_entity.type
_entity.pdbx_description
1 polymer ?
#
loop_
_entity_poly.entity_id
_entity_poly.type
_entity_poly.pdbx_seq_one_letter_code
_entity_poly.pdbx_strand_id
1 'polypeptide(L)'
;MTALITKQRFNWMGYNGTETEEFDTTLLRTDGMQANNNAYAHRQQVVLELKERLYRIKRDLELVPEEELRAEEEARARRITEQKRLEEERLRREAEEAAWAEEAERQRLEREKARAEAEEEARRQREAEEQLEEERRLQLGKSEKDSNEDSDEESEPDDGHSEALTALPRTPEEMDKAIKGLVKGIRMLLASTGNGYVSYLDGSLHPSINKLEEYNNTKREGVIKAVDGTNVCVPDPAEHSLTEVSAAMEARDMARKKLDAYYAMQDPTYAARIRSVEKNAYGITKQRLDSDEEEDISTLTEDRQSTKKFFERMRKEYNVKAAVSGKAIAAVLGV
;
A
#
# COMPACT_ATOMS: atom_id res chain seq x y z
N MET A 1 5.07 1.29 13.58
CA MET A 1 4.40 0.45 12.57
C MET A 1 4.22 -0.94 13.16
N THR A 2 2.99 -1.35 13.44
CA THR A 2 2.63 -2.73 13.77
C THR A 2 2.74 -3.54 12.49
N ALA A 3 3.83 -4.27 12.31
CA ALA A 3 3.90 -5.31 11.29
C ALA A 3 2.93 -6.42 11.74
N LEU A 4 1.80 -6.54 11.05
CA LEU A 4 0.95 -7.73 11.13
C LEU A 4 1.76 -8.90 10.55
N ILE A 5 2.54 -9.54 11.42
CA ILE A 5 3.16 -10.84 11.14
C ILE A 5 2.02 -11.84 11.23
N THR A 6 1.25 -11.99 10.16
CA THR A 6 0.43 -13.19 10.00
C THR A 6 1.38 -14.34 9.73
N LYS A 7 1.75 -15.10 10.76
CA LYS A 7 2.23 -16.48 10.60
C LYS A 7 1.11 -17.26 9.90
N GLN A 8 1.06 -17.20 8.57
CA GLN A 8 0.12 -18.00 7.82
C GLN A 8 0.69 -19.40 7.70
N ARG A 9 0.06 -20.32 8.44
CA ARG A 9 0.23 -21.76 8.25
C ARG A 9 -0.40 -22.09 6.91
N PHE A 10 0.40 -22.26 5.88
CA PHE A 10 -0.06 -22.99 4.71
C PHE A 10 -0.13 -24.46 5.14
N ASN A 11 -1.34 -25.01 5.14
CA ASN A 11 -1.57 -26.43 5.32
C ASN A 11 -1.72 -27.01 3.91
N TRP A 12 -0.59 -27.29 3.26
CA TRP A 12 -0.52 -27.61 1.82
C TRP A 12 -1.13 -28.98 1.52
N MET A 13 -1.12 -29.86 2.51
CA MET A 13 -1.66 -31.20 2.49
C MET A 13 -2.25 -31.39 3.88
N GLY A 14 -3.54 -31.71 4.01
CA GLY A 14 -4.12 -31.98 5.31
C GLY A 14 -3.51 -33.23 5.93
N TYR A 15 -2.33 -33.13 6.54
CA TYR A 15 -1.76 -34.04 7.53
C TYR A 15 -0.42 -33.44 8.01
N ASN A 16 -0.09 -33.70 9.28
CA ASN A 16 1.00 -33.11 10.06
C ASN A 16 2.27 -32.68 9.28
N GLY A 17 2.51 -31.37 9.30
CA GLY A 17 3.83 -30.78 9.51
C GLY A 17 4.90 -31.09 8.48
N THR A 18 4.94 -30.29 7.41
CA THR A 18 6.21 -29.86 6.84
C THR A 18 6.21 -28.34 6.82
N GLU A 19 7.26 -27.74 7.37
CA GLU A 19 7.44 -26.30 7.45
C GLU A 19 8.23 -25.87 6.21
N THR A 20 7.62 -25.09 5.31
CA THR A 20 8.37 -24.40 4.25
C THR A 20 8.68 -23.00 4.73
N GLU A 21 9.96 -22.78 5.05
CA GLU A 21 10.51 -21.51 5.53
C GLU A 21 10.80 -20.54 4.37
N GLU A 22 9.95 -20.52 3.34
CA GLU A 22 10.12 -19.60 2.21
C GLU A 22 9.25 -18.35 2.43
N PHE A 23 9.89 -17.32 2.99
CA PHE A 23 9.31 -16.00 3.10
C PHE A 23 9.33 -15.29 1.74
N ASP A 24 8.16 -15.14 1.12
CA ASP A 24 8.01 -14.30 -0.06
C ASP A 24 8.10 -12.82 0.34
N THR A 25 9.32 -12.29 0.27
CA THR A 25 9.66 -10.90 0.57
C THR A 25 9.29 -9.95 -0.57
N THR A 26 8.80 -10.45 -1.72
CA THR A 26 8.42 -9.58 -2.85
C THR A 26 7.20 -8.71 -2.56
N LEU A 27 6.40 -9.08 -1.56
CA LEU A 27 5.23 -8.32 -1.09
C LEU A 27 5.55 -7.33 0.05
N LEU A 28 6.79 -7.34 0.57
CA LEU A 28 7.27 -6.39 1.57
C LEU A 28 7.91 -5.19 0.86
N ARG A 29 7.14 -4.11 0.68
CA ARG A 29 7.69 -2.82 0.22
C ARG A 29 8.67 -2.27 1.27
N THR A 30 9.83 -1.81 0.81
CA THR A 30 10.91 -1.21 1.65
C THR A 30 10.91 0.32 1.58
N ASP A 31 9.88 0.89 0.95
CA ASP A 31 9.89 2.21 0.34
C ASP A 31 9.45 3.33 1.30
N GLY A 32 9.28 3.03 2.60
CA GLY A 32 8.87 4.02 3.62
C GLY A 32 7.41 4.50 3.53
N MET A 33 6.65 4.11 2.50
CA MET A 33 5.22 4.40 2.37
C MET A 33 4.41 3.59 3.40
N GLN A 34 3.43 4.24 4.05
CA GLN A 34 2.56 3.57 5.02
C GLN A 34 1.79 2.41 4.36
N ALA A 35 1.70 1.27 5.06
CA ALA A 35 0.83 0.17 4.66
C ALA A 35 -0.62 0.67 4.63
N ASN A 36 -1.15 0.90 3.43
CA ASN A 36 -2.51 1.36 3.21
C ASN A 36 -3.46 0.18 3.00
N ASN A 37 -4.75 0.37 3.28
CA ASN A 37 -5.78 -0.68 3.12
C ASN A 37 -5.80 -1.27 1.71
N ASN A 38 -5.46 -0.48 0.69
CA ASN A 38 -5.33 -0.95 -0.70
C ASN A 38 -4.24 -2.02 -0.87
N ALA A 39 -3.12 -1.92 -0.15
CA ALA A 39 -2.06 -2.95 -0.19
C ALA A 39 -2.49 -4.24 0.52
N TYR A 40 -3.36 -4.16 1.53
CA TYR A 40 -3.96 -5.34 2.14
C TYR A 40 -4.96 -6.01 1.18
N ALA A 41 -5.87 -5.23 0.59
CA ALA A 41 -6.84 -5.73 -0.38
C ALA A 41 -6.16 -6.41 -1.58
N HIS A 42 -5.10 -5.78 -2.12
CA HIS A 42 -4.31 -6.34 -3.21
C HIS A 42 -3.64 -7.66 -2.84
N ARG A 43 -3.05 -7.77 -1.63
CA ARG A 43 -2.49 -9.05 -1.14
C ARG A 43 -3.54 -10.13 -0.97
N GLN A 44 -4.73 -9.79 -0.44
CA GLN A 44 -5.82 -10.76 -0.31
C GLN A 44 -6.30 -11.24 -1.69
N GLN A 45 -6.37 -10.34 -2.66
CA GLN A 45 -6.75 -10.67 -4.03
C GLN A 45 -5.76 -11.65 -4.67
N VAL A 46 -4.46 -11.38 -4.60
CA VAL A 46 -3.42 -12.29 -5.14
C VAL A 46 -3.46 -13.66 -4.46
N VAL A 47 -3.69 -13.70 -3.14
CA VAL A 47 -3.83 -14.97 -2.40
C VAL A 47 -5.08 -15.74 -2.83
N LEU A 48 -6.20 -15.06 -3.07
CA LEU A 48 -7.42 -15.69 -3.57
C LEU A 48 -7.22 -16.26 -4.97
N GLU A 49 -6.58 -15.51 -5.87
CA GLU A 49 -6.27 -15.97 -7.23
C GLU A 49 -5.34 -17.18 -7.22
N LEU A 50 -4.32 -17.19 -6.37
CA LEU A 50 -3.44 -18.35 -6.19
C LEU A 50 -4.20 -19.57 -5.65
N LYS A 51 -5.06 -19.38 -4.64
CA LYS A 51 -5.91 -20.46 -4.11
C LYS A 51 -6.84 -21.03 -5.16
N GLU A 52 -7.46 -20.18 -5.97
CA GLU A 52 -8.37 -20.61 -7.03
C GLU A 52 -7.62 -21.39 -8.12
N ARG A 53 -6.43 -20.92 -8.52
CA ARG A 53 -5.60 -21.61 -9.50
C ARG A 53 -5.10 -22.96 -8.99
N LEU A 54 -4.65 -23.03 -7.74
CA LEU A 54 -4.28 -24.27 -7.07
C LEU A 54 -5.44 -25.24 -6.97
N TYR A 55 -6.63 -24.72 -6.66
CA TYR A 55 -7.82 -25.51 -6.57
C TYR A 55 -8.22 -26.10 -7.94
N ARG A 56 -8.13 -25.32 -9.03
CA ARG A 56 -8.33 -25.83 -10.40
C ARG A 56 -7.34 -26.94 -10.73
N ILE A 57 -6.05 -26.75 -10.43
CA ILE A 57 -5.02 -27.77 -10.63
C ILE A 57 -5.31 -29.03 -9.80
N LYS A 58 -5.74 -28.91 -8.54
CA LYS A 58 -6.11 -30.05 -7.70
C LYS A 58 -7.31 -30.81 -8.26
N ARG A 59 -8.30 -30.09 -8.79
CA ARG A 59 -9.48 -30.66 -9.44
C ARG A 59 -9.09 -31.41 -10.72
N ASP A 60 -8.25 -30.81 -11.56
CA ASP A 60 -7.77 -31.40 -12.81
C ASP A 60 -6.92 -32.67 -12.58
N LEU A 61 -6.29 -32.78 -11.41
CA LEU A 61 -5.51 -33.94 -10.98
C LEU A 61 -6.33 -34.97 -10.17
N GLU A 62 -7.64 -34.75 -9.99
CA GLU A 62 -8.53 -35.60 -9.18
C GLU A 62 -8.05 -35.79 -7.72
N LEU A 63 -7.28 -34.84 -7.21
CA LEU A 63 -6.70 -34.89 -5.85
C LEU A 63 -7.63 -34.25 -4.79
N VAL A 64 -8.83 -33.82 -5.19
CA VAL A 64 -9.82 -33.23 -4.28
C VAL A 64 -10.67 -34.36 -3.69
N PRO A 65 -10.68 -34.56 -2.36
CA PRO A 65 -11.55 -35.55 -1.72
C PRO A 65 -13.02 -35.30 -2.07
N GLU A 66 -13.81 -36.37 -2.28
CA GLU A 66 -15.24 -36.26 -2.59
C GLU A 66 -16.05 -35.48 -1.53
N GLU A 67 -15.59 -35.49 -0.28
CA GLU A 67 -16.19 -34.72 0.82
C GLU A 67 -15.98 -33.21 0.66
N GLU A 68 -14.83 -32.77 0.14
CA GLU A 68 -14.56 -31.35 -0.15
C GLU A 68 -15.32 -30.86 -1.38
N LEU A 69 -15.45 -31.71 -2.42
CA LEU A 69 -16.28 -31.43 -3.60
C LEU A 69 -17.75 -31.22 -3.23
N ARG A 70 -18.31 -32.10 -2.40
CA ARG A 70 -19.70 -31.94 -1.89
C ARG A 70 -19.86 -30.70 -1.02
N ALA A 71 -18.91 -30.41 -0.14
CA ALA A 71 -18.95 -29.21 0.70
C ALA A 71 -18.88 -27.91 -0.13
N GLU A 72 -18.12 -27.90 -1.22
CA GLU A 72 -18.03 -26.74 -2.11
C GLU A 72 -19.26 -26.56 -2.98
N GLU A 73 -19.86 -27.63 -3.49
CA GLU A 73 -21.14 -27.57 -4.19
C GLU A 73 -22.25 -27.02 -3.29
N GLU A 74 -22.29 -27.47 -2.03
CA GLU A 74 -23.24 -26.96 -1.04
C GLU A 74 -22.95 -25.49 -0.67
N ALA A 75 -21.68 -25.11 -0.52
CA ALA A 75 -21.29 -23.72 -0.28
C ALA A 75 -21.60 -22.81 -1.47
N ARG A 76 -21.43 -23.29 -2.71
CA ARG A 76 -21.78 -22.57 -3.93
C ARG A 76 -23.30 -22.40 -4.03
N ALA A 77 -24.08 -23.43 -3.72
CA ALA A 77 -25.54 -23.34 -3.68
C ALA A 77 -26.00 -22.29 -2.65
N ARG A 78 -25.39 -22.27 -1.45
CA ARG A 78 -25.69 -21.27 -0.41
C ARG A 78 -25.33 -19.83 -0.83
N ARG A 79 -24.21 -19.62 -1.53
CA ARG A 79 -23.85 -18.30 -2.06
C ARG A 79 -24.82 -17.81 -3.12
N ILE A 80 -25.29 -18.70 -3.99
CA ILE A 80 -26.27 -18.36 -5.02
C ILE A 80 -27.61 -17.97 -4.39
N THR A 81 -28.07 -18.68 -3.36
CA THR A 81 -29.32 -18.33 -2.67
C THR A 81 -29.20 -17.03 -1.88
N GLU A 82 -28.05 -16.80 -1.24
CA GLU A 82 -27.77 -15.55 -0.52
C GLU A 82 -27.68 -14.34 -1.46
N GLN A 83 -27.01 -14.48 -2.61
CA GLN A 83 -26.95 -13.43 -3.64
C GLN A 83 -28.34 -13.08 -4.18
N LYS A 84 -29.17 -14.09 -4.48
CA LYS A 84 -30.55 -13.86 -4.91
C LYS A 84 -31.35 -13.10 -3.87
N ARG A 85 -31.20 -13.44 -2.58
CA ARG A 85 -31.88 -12.73 -1.49
C ARG A 85 -31.42 -11.28 -1.39
N LEU A 86 -30.13 -11.01 -1.56
CA LEU A 86 -29.58 -9.65 -1.54
C LEU A 86 -30.03 -8.83 -2.76
N GLU A 87 -30.11 -9.44 -3.94
CA GLU A 87 -30.65 -8.78 -5.14
C GLU A 87 -32.13 -8.47 -5.00
N GLU A 88 -32.94 -9.40 -4.47
CA GLU A 88 -34.35 -9.16 -4.15
C GLU A 88 -34.53 -8.04 -3.13
N GLU A 89 -33.69 -7.99 -2.08
CA GLU A 89 -33.71 -6.92 -1.10
C GLU A 89 -33.30 -5.57 -1.70
N ARG A 90 -32.29 -5.56 -2.59
CA ARG A 90 -31.86 -4.33 -3.29
C ARG A 90 -32.95 -3.81 -4.21
N LEU A 91 -33.57 -4.68 -5.01
CA LEU A 91 -34.69 -4.33 -5.87
C LEU A 91 -35.88 -3.79 -5.07
N ARG A 92 -36.15 -4.36 -3.89
CA ARG A 92 -37.20 -3.86 -3.00
C ARG A 92 -36.89 -2.45 -2.48
N ARG A 93 -35.66 -2.20 -2.05
CA ARG A 93 -35.24 -0.85 -1.59
C ARG A 93 -35.29 0.17 -2.72
N GLU A 94 -34.82 -0.18 -3.91
CA GLU A 94 -34.91 0.69 -5.10
C GLU A 94 -36.38 1.02 -5.44
N ALA A 95 -37.29 0.06 -5.31
CA ALA A 95 -38.72 0.30 -5.53
C ALA A 95 -39.36 1.17 -4.43
N GLU A 96 -38.98 0.98 -3.17
CA GLU A 96 -39.45 1.80 -2.05
C GLU A 96 -38.92 3.25 -2.15
N GLU A 97 -37.65 3.44 -2.54
CA GLU A 97 -37.06 4.76 -2.79
C GLU A 97 -37.70 5.45 -3.99
N ALA A 98 -37.97 4.73 -5.08
CA ALA A 98 -38.66 5.27 -6.25
C ALA A 98 -40.09 5.73 -5.92
N ALA A 99 -40.83 4.96 -5.10
CA ALA A 99 -42.16 5.34 -4.64
C ALA A 99 -42.13 6.61 -3.77
N TRP A 100 -41.15 6.70 -2.87
CA TRP A 100 -40.95 7.90 -2.04
C TRP A 100 -40.59 9.14 -2.87
N ALA A 101 -39.76 8.96 -3.91
CA ALA A 101 -39.40 10.04 -4.82
C ALA A 101 -40.60 10.53 -5.65
N GLU A 102 -41.44 9.63 -6.15
CA GLU A 102 -42.67 10.00 -6.87
C GLU A 102 -43.65 10.75 -5.96
N GLU A 103 -43.82 10.29 -4.71
CA GLU A 103 -44.68 10.96 -3.74
C GLU A 103 -44.15 12.35 -3.35
N ALA A 104 -42.83 12.48 -3.16
CA ALA A 104 -42.18 13.77 -2.92
C ALA A 104 -42.35 14.75 -4.10
N GLU A 105 -42.26 14.26 -5.34
CA GLU A 105 -42.49 15.08 -6.53
C GLU A 105 -43.96 15.54 -6.63
N ARG A 106 -44.92 14.66 -6.32
CA ARG A 106 -46.34 15.03 -6.25
C ARG A 106 -46.61 16.10 -5.19
N GLN A 107 -46.05 15.95 -3.99
CA GLN A 107 -46.20 16.96 -2.94
C GLN A 107 -45.55 18.29 -3.32
N ARG A 108 -44.41 18.26 -4.03
CA ARG A 108 -43.77 19.48 -4.53
C ARG A 108 -44.66 20.21 -5.54
N LEU A 109 -45.23 19.49 -6.50
CA LEU A 109 -46.14 20.06 -7.49
C LEU A 109 -47.42 20.61 -6.84
N GLU A 110 -47.94 19.95 -5.81
CA GLU A 110 -49.10 20.43 -5.05
C GLU A 110 -48.78 21.73 -4.28
N ARG A 111 -47.62 21.80 -3.63
CA ARG A 111 -47.15 23.03 -2.97
C ARG A 111 -46.91 24.17 -3.96
N GLU A 112 -46.37 23.86 -5.14
CA GLU A 112 -46.14 24.85 -6.18
C GLU A 112 -47.45 25.39 -6.76
N LYS A 113 -48.44 24.53 -6.99
CA LYS A 113 -49.80 24.94 -7.38
C LYS A 113 -50.47 25.79 -6.30
N ALA A 114 -50.43 25.35 -5.03
CA ALA A 114 -50.99 26.12 -3.93
C ALA A 114 -50.32 27.49 -3.78
N ARG A 115 -49.00 27.58 -4.00
CA ARG A 115 -48.27 28.85 -4.00
C ARG A 115 -48.69 29.75 -5.17
N ALA A 116 -48.84 29.20 -6.37
CA ALA A 116 -49.28 29.95 -7.55
C ALA A 116 -50.72 30.46 -7.38
N GLU A 117 -51.62 29.65 -6.83
CA GLU A 117 -53.00 30.06 -6.52
C GLU A 117 -53.01 31.17 -5.44
N ALA A 118 -52.23 31.03 -4.38
CA ALA A 118 -52.11 32.06 -3.34
C ALA A 118 -51.51 33.37 -3.89
N GLU A 119 -50.56 33.30 -4.81
CA GLU A 119 -49.98 34.48 -5.47
C GLU A 119 -51.00 35.15 -6.41
N GLU A 120 -51.81 34.38 -7.13
CA GLU A 120 -52.88 34.92 -7.97
C GLU A 120 -53.98 35.58 -7.13
N GLU A 121 -54.37 34.96 -6.02
CA GLU A 121 -55.31 35.56 -5.06
C GLU A 121 -54.75 36.84 -4.44
N ALA A 122 -53.47 36.84 -4.03
CA ALA A 122 -52.80 38.03 -3.55
C ALA A 122 -52.73 39.13 -4.62
N ARG A 123 -52.55 38.77 -5.90
CA ARG A 123 -52.60 39.74 -7.00
C ARG A 123 -53.99 40.34 -7.16
N ARG A 124 -55.06 39.52 -7.12
CA ARG A 124 -56.44 40.02 -7.17
C ARG A 124 -56.78 40.91 -5.97
N GLN A 125 -56.29 40.57 -4.78
CA GLN A 125 -56.46 41.40 -3.58
C GLN A 125 -55.71 42.73 -3.72
N ARG A 126 -54.47 42.72 -4.21
CA ARG A 126 -53.71 43.95 -4.49
C ARG A 126 -54.37 44.81 -5.55
N GLU A 127 -54.86 44.22 -6.64
CA GLU A 127 -55.60 44.96 -7.68
C GLU A 127 -56.89 45.59 -7.11
N ALA A 128 -57.59 44.89 -6.19
CA ALA A 128 -58.76 45.44 -5.52
C ALA A 128 -58.40 46.53 -4.49
N GLU A 129 -57.30 46.35 -3.75
CA GLU A 129 -56.77 47.37 -2.83
C GLU A 129 -56.26 48.59 -3.57
N GLU A 130 -55.57 48.44 -4.70
CA GLU A 130 -55.11 49.53 -5.56
C GLU A 130 -56.29 50.30 -6.15
N GLN A 131 -57.38 49.64 -6.56
CA GLN A 131 -58.59 50.34 -6.99
C GLN A 131 -59.22 51.16 -5.86
N LEU A 132 -59.25 50.60 -4.65
CA LEU A 132 -59.80 51.24 -3.47
C LEU A 132 -58.89 52.38 -2.99
N GLU A 133 -57.58 52.21 -3.09
CA GLU A 133 -56.57 53.21 -2.77
C GLU A 133 -56.52 54.31 -3.84
N GLU A 134 -56.70 54.02 -5.13
CA GLU A 134 -56.84 55.01 -6.19
C GLU A 134 -58.11 55.86 -5.99
N GLU A 135 -59.21 55.24 -5.58
CA GLU A 135 -60.44 55.94 -5.16
C GLU A 135 -60.20 56.81 -3.91
N ARG A 136 -59.41 56.32 -2.94
CA ARG A 136 -59.01 57.05 -1.73
C ARG A 136 -57.99 58.17 -2.01
N ARG A 137 -57.12 57.99 -2.99
CA ARG A 137 -56.06 58.92 -3.43
C ARG A 137 -56.65 60.05 -4.28
N LEU A 138 -57.77 59.82 -4.96
CA LEU A 138 -58.62 60.87 -5.53
C LEU A 138 -59.32 61.71 -4.45
N GLN A 139 -59.52 61.19 -3.23
CA GLN A 139 -60.09 61.96 -2.09
C GLN A 139 -59.06 62.69 -1.24
N LEU A 140 -57.81 62.26 -1.18
CA LEU A 140 -56.79 62.83 -0.31
C LEU A 140 -55.52 63.14 -1.09
N GLY A 141 -55.56 64.24 -1.84
CA GLY A 141 -54.35 64.90 -2.31
C GLY A 141 -53.68 65.65 -1.16
N LYS A 142 -52.53 65.14 -0.66
CA LYS A 142 -51.30 65.89 -0.31
C LYS A 142 -50.35 65.09 0.61
N SER A 143 -49.06 65.44 0.49
CA SER A 143 -47.86 65.12 1.30
C SER A 143 -47.41 63.65 1.28
N GLU A 144 -46.27 63.26 0.70
CA GLU A 144 -44.84 63.63 0.84
C GLU A 144 -44.03 62.61 1.68
N LYS A 145 -42.97 62.10 1.04
CA LYS A 145 -41.61 61.81 1.52
C LYS A 145 -41.25 60.58 2.37
N ASP A 146 -40.33 59.82 1.75
CA ASP A 146 -39.00 59.36 2.19
C ASP A 146 -38.81 58.51 3.45
N SER A 147 -38.14 57.35 3.29
CA SER A 147 -36.89 56.89 3.95
C SER A 147 -36.81 55.33 3.92
N ASN A 148 -35.74 54.75 3.35
CA ASN A 148 -34.59 54.04 3.98
C ASN A 148 -34.99 52.80 4.83
N GLU A 149 -34.27 51.68 5.01
CA GLU A 149 -32.86 51.22 4.91
C GLU A 149 -32.93 49.68 5.12
N ASP A 150 -32.19 48.85 4.37
CA ASP A 150 -31.04 48.01 4.77
C ASP A 150 -31.24 46.77 5.68
N SER A 151 -30.40 45.74 5.41
CA SER A 151 -29.79 44.75 6.34
C SER A 151 -30.72 43.62 6.88
N ASP A 152 -30.32 42.37 7.15
CA ASP A 152 -29.07 41.56 7.10
C ASP A 152 -29.45 40.07 7.29
N GLU A 153 -28.48 39.16 7.02
CA GLU A 153 -28.12 37.90 7.73
C GLU A 153 -29.24 36.85 8.07
N GLU A 154 -29.06 35.54 7.91
CA GLU A 154 -28.12 34.72 8.69
C GLU A 154 -27.77 33.38 8.01
N SER A 155 -26.58 32.90 8.41
CA SER A 155 -25.99 31.59 8.14
C SER A 155 -26.62 30.47 8.97
N GLU A 156 -26.67 29.25 8.41
CA GLU A 156 -26.69 28.02 9.21
C GLU A 156 -25.36 27.26 9.05
N PRO A 157 -24.68 26.91 10.16
CA PRO A 157 -23.61 25.94 10.19
C PRO A 157 -24.20 24.54 10.46
N ASP A 158 -23.84 23.54 9.66
CA ASP A 158 -23.99 22.14 10.07
C ASP A 158 -22.64 21.43 9.97
N ASP A 159 -21.84 21.66 11.01
CA ASP A 159 -20.81 20.75 11.47
C ASP A 159 -21.49 19.55 12.13
N GLY A 160 -21.28 18.33 11.62
CA GLY A 160 -21.66 17.18 12.42
C GLY A 160 -21.42 15.83 11.80
N HIS A 161 -20.25 15.26 12.12
CA HIS A 161 -20.04 13.82 12.21
C HIS A 161 -19.61 13.09 10.92
N SER A 162 -18.36 13.31 10.49
CA SER A 162 -17.55 12.21 9.93
C SER A 162 -16.01 12.37 10.05
N GLU A 163 -15.48 13.47 10.58
CA GLU A 163 -14.01 13.70 10.63
C GLU A 163 -13.32 13.34 11.95
N ALA A 164 -14.06 12.94 12.99
CA ALA A 164 -13.50 12.72 14.34
C ALA A 164 -12.66 11.42 14.49
N LEU A 165 -12.40 10.66 13.42
CA LEU A 165 -11.61 9.41 13.48
C LEU A 165 -10.26 9.46 12.76
N THR A 166 -9.89 10.59 12.13
CA THR A 166 -8.62 10.73 11.39
C THR A 166 -7.57 11.62 12.08
N ALA A 167 -7.89 12.30 13.18
CA ALA A 167 -7.05 13.36 13.75
C ALA A 167 -6.59 13.13 15.20
N LEU A 168 -6.02 11.96 15.52
CA LEU A 168 -5.12 11.86 16.69
C LEU A 168 -3.67 11.99 16.21
N PRO A 169 -3.03 13.18 16.30
CA PRO A 169 -1.62 13.31 16.01
C PRO A 169 -0.82 12.47 17.00
N ARG A 170 -0.18 11.41 16.51
CA ARG A 170 0.73 10.60 17.31
C ARG A 170 1.87 11.48 17.82
N THR A 171 2.21 11.34 19.09
CA THR A 171 3.31 12.12 19.66
C THR A 171 4.63 11.70 19.01
N PRO A 172 5.62 12.62 18.90
CA PRO A 172 6.94 12.29 18.34
C PRO A 172 7.61 11.13 19.10
N GLU A 173 7.38 11.02 20.41
CA GLU A 173 7.91 9.94 21.24
C GLU A 173 7.30 8.56 20.89
N GLU A 174 6.00 8.50 20.60
CA GLU A 174 5.34 7.28 20.15
C GLU A 174 5.82 6.87 18.75
N MET A 175 6.04 7.85 17.87
CA MET A 175 6.62 7.62 16.56
C MET A 175 8.05 7.09 16.68
N ASP A 176 8.89 7.70 17.51
CA ASP A 176 10.27 7.26 17.75
C ASP A 176 10.33 5.86 18.36
N LYS A 177 9.46 5.54 19.31
CA LYS A 177 9.37 4.21 19.90
C LYS A 177 8.93 3.17 18.86
N ALA A 178 7.97 3.53 18.01
CA ALA A 178 7.51 2.68 16.93
C ALA A 178 8.57 2.48 15.82
N ILE A 179 9.37 3.51 15.52
CA ILE A 179 10.49 3.46 14.59
C ILE A 179 11.60 2.57 15.17
N LYS A 180 11.98 2.75 16.43
CA LYS A 180 12.97 1.90 17.12
C LYS A 180 12.54 0.44 17.12
N GLY A 181 11.27 0.16 17.43
CA GLY A 181 10.71 -1.19 17.37
C GLY A 181 10.74 -1.79 15.97
N LEU A 182 10.38 -1.00 14.96
CA LEU A 182 10.42 -1.43 13.56
C LEU A 182 11.86 -1.70 13.08
N VAL A 183 12.80 -0.81 13.37
CA VAL A 183 14.22 -0.97 13.00
C VAL A 183 14.78 -2.23 13.64
N LYS A 184 14.45 -2.50 14.91
CA LYS A 184 14.83 -3.75 15.57
C LYS A 184 14.23 -4.98 14.87
N GLY A 185 12.94 -4.93 14.54
CA GLY A 185 12.26 -6.01 13.80
C GLY A 185 12.87 -6.28 12.43
N ILE A 186 13.15 -5.21 11.65
CA ILE A 186 13.80 -5.30 10.34
C ILE A 186 15.22 -5.85 10.47
N ARG A 187 16.01 -5.42 11.48
CA ARG A 187 17.34 -6.00 11.72
C ARG A 187 17.27 -7.49 12.02
N MET A 188 16.33 -7.93 12.86
CA MET A 188 16.15 -9.36 13.14
C MET A 188 15.73 -10.13 11.89
N LEU A 189 14.83 -9.58 11.07
CA LEU A 189 14.41 -10.19 9.81
C LEU A 189 15.55 -10.26 8.78
N LEU A 190 16.36 -9.20 8.66
CA LEU A 190 17.52 -9.19 7.78
C LEU A 190 18.59 -10.17 8.25
N ALA A 191 18.76 -10.33 9.57
CA ALA A 191 19.62 -11.34 10.14
C ALA A 191 19.11 -12.76 9.84
N SER A 192 17.81 -13.03 10.02
CA SER A 192 17.24 -14.36 9.75
C SER A 192 17.21 -14.71 8.26
N THR A 193 17.05 -13.71 7.38
CA THR A 193 17.08 -13.90 5.92
C THR A 193 18.49 -13.86 5.33
N GLY A 194 19.53 -13.67 6.15
CA GLY A 194 20.92 -13.60 5.71
C GLY A 194 21.21 -12.44 4.76
N ASN A 195 20.40 -11.39 4.79
CA ASN A 195 20.46 -10.24 3.88
C ASN A 195 21.36 -9.09 4.38
N GLY A 196 22.08 -9.29 5.49
CA GLY A 196 23.09 -8.35 5.96
C GLY A 196 24.51 -8.69 5.51
N TYR A 197 25.42 -7.78 5.79
CA TYR A 197 26.85 -7.88 5.50
C TYR A 197 27.63 -7.90 6.81
N VAL A 198 28.61 -8.79 6.93
CA VAL A 198 29.34 -9.01 8.18
C VAL A 198 30.63 -8.19 8.20
N SER A 199 30.87 -7.50 9.31
CA SER A 199 32.15 -6.84 9.60
C SER A 199 33.25 -7.86 9.84
N TYR A 200 34.35 -7.72 9.11
CA TYR A 200 35.55 -8.56 9.31
C TYR A 200 36.35 -8.17 10.55
N LEU A 201 35.99 -7.08 11.23
CA LEU A 201 36.66 -6.60 12.44
C LEU A 201 36.11 -7.25 13.71
N ASP A 202 34.79 -7.36 13.81
CA ASP A 202 34.10 -7.79 15.04
C ASP A 202 32.93 -8.75 14.80
N GLY A 203 32.66 -9.12 13.53
CA GLY A 203 31.57 -10.02 13.17
C GLY A 203 30.17 -9.38 13.23
N SER A 204 30.07 -8.07 13.45
CA SER A 204 28.77 -7.38 13.52
C SER A 204 28.05 -7.35 12.16
N LEU A 205 26.71 -7.33 12.17
CA LEU A 205 25.88 -7.39 10.96
C LEU A 205 25.37 -6.00 10.56
N HIS A 206 25.63 -5.61 9.31
CA HIS A 206 25.26 -4.33 8.71
C HIS A 206 24.22 -4.50 7.60
N PRO A 207 23.25 -3.59 7.47
CA PRO A 207 22.16 -3.74 6.50
C PRO A 207 22.53 -3.32 5.07
N SER A 208 23.66 -2.65 4.84
CA SER A 208 24.11 -2.22 3.51
C SER A 208 25.62 -2.17 3.40
N ILE A 209 26.15 -2.28 2.17
CA ILE A 209 27.58 -2.19 1.84
C ILE A 209 28.16 -0.87 2.37
N ASN A 210 27.55 0.28 2.05
CA ASN A 210 28.05 1.59 2.49
C ASN A 210 28.17 1.71 4.02
N LYS A 211 27.20 1.18 4.77
CA LYS A 211 27.24 1.21 6.25
C LYS A 211 28.30 0.28 6.83
N LEU A 212 28.57 -0.82 6.14
CA LEU A 212 29.64 -1.73 6.51
C LEU A 212 31.01 -1.10 6.27
N GLU A 213 31.21 -0.46 5.10
CA GLU A 213 32.46 0.22 4.79
C GLU A 213 32.73 1.38 5.74
N GLU A 214 31.72 2.20 6.03
CA GLU A 214 31.82 3.28 7.01
C GLU A 214 32.18 2.73 8.40
N TYR A 215 31.54 1.64 8.82
CA TYR A 215 31.84 1.00 10.10
C TYR A 215 33.28 0.46 10.15
N ASN A 216 33.70 -0.28 9.12
CA ASN A 216 35.05 -0.84 9.06
C ASN A 216 36.10 0.28 9.07
N ASN A 217 35.92 1.34 8.28
CA ASN A 217 36.85 2.45 8.21
C ASN A 217 36.97 3.19 9.56
N THR A 218 35.85 3.45 10.23
CA THR A 218 35.85 4.17 11.52
C THR A 218 36.40 3.34 12.67
N LYS A 219 36.17 2.03 12.69
CA LYS A 219 36.59 1.15 13.79
C LYS A 219 37.99 0.57 13.63
N ARG A 220 38.52 0.49 12.41
CA ARG A 220 39.78 -0.19 12.09
C ARG A 220 40.96 0.28 12.94
N GLU A 221 41.19 1.58 13.05
CA GLU A 221 42.32 2.11 13.85
C GLU A 221 42.23 1.72 15.32
N GLY A 222 41.02 1.75 15.89
CA GLY A 222 40.78 1.34 17.27
C GLY A 222 41.03 -0.16 17.48
N VAL A 223 40.61 -0.99 16.53
CA VAL A 223 40.84 -2.44 16.57
C VAL A 223 42.33 -2.76 16.42
N ILE A 224 43.05 -2.08 15.51
CA ILE A 224 44.51 -2.25 15.35
C ILE A 224 45.23 -1.98 16.67
N LYS A 225 44.91 -0.87 17.35
CA LYS A 225 45.50 -0.55 18.66
C LYS A 225 45.15 -1.56 19.75
N ALA A 226 43.93 -2.11 19.72
CA ALA A 226 43.47 -3.06 20.73
C ALA A 226 44.06 -4.46 20.55
N VAL A 227 44.42 -4.82 19.32
CA VAL A 227 45.03 -6.11 18.96
C VAL A 227 46.56 -6.05 18.99
N ASP A 228 47.15 -4.86 19.10
CA ASP A 228 48.59 -4.66 19.21
C ASP A 228 49.18 -5.42 20.42
N GLY A 229 50.25 -6.18 20.18
CA GLY A 229 50.84 -7.08 21.18
C GLY A 229 50.18 -8.47 21.32
N THR A 230 49.19 -8.81 20.50
CA THR A 230 48.59 -10.14 20.44
C THR A 230 49.04 -10.93 19.21
N ASN A 231 48.74 -12.23 19.15
CA ASN A 231 49.12 -13.10 18.02
C ASN A 231 48.18 -12.98 16.80
N VAL A 232 47.15 -12.11 16.85
CA VAL A 232 46.18 -11.94 15.75
C VAL A 232 46.49 -10.67 15.00
N CYS A 233 46.43 -10.71 13.66
CA CYS A 233 46.63 -9.54 12.81
C CYS A 233 45.29 -9.08 12.22
N VAL A 234 45.07 -7.77 12.15
CA VAL A 234 43.89 -7.20 11.49
C VAL A 234 44.04 -7.36 9.97
N PRO A 235 43.11 -8.02 9.26
CA PRO A 235 43.22 -8.24 7.82
C PRO A 235 43.32 -6.94 7.03
N ASP A 236 44.02 -6.97 5.90
CA ASP A 236 44.11 -5.84 4.98
C ASP A 236 42.71 -5.51 4.38
N PRO A 237 42.31 -4.23 4.20
CA PRO A 237 40.99 -3.92 3.65
C PRO A 237 40.82 -4.48 2.24
N ALA A 238 41.90 -4.57 1.45
CA ALA A 238 41.85 -5.08 0.08
C ALA A 238 41.43 -6.55 0.03
N GLU A 239 41.81 -7.36 1.03
CA GLU A 239 41.38 -8.77 1.12
C GLU A 239 39.89 -8.92 1.40
N HIS A 240 39.26 -7.91 2.00
CA HIS A 240 37.83 -7.88 2.33
C HIS A 240 37.10 -6.80 1.52
N SER A 241 37.54 -6.59 0.29
CA SER A 241 36.88 -5.68 -0.64
C SER A 241 35.47 -6.14 -0.98
N LEU A 242 34.53 -5.20 -0.99
CA LEU A 242 33.13 -5.42 -1.39
C LEU A 242 32.88 -5.11 -2.87
N THR A 243 33.92 -4.81 -3.65
CA THR A 243 33.83 -4.44 -5.07
C THR A 243 33.08 -5.47 -5.90
N GLU A 244 33.41 -6.76 -5.76
CA GLU A 244 32.76 -7.84 -6.50
C GLU A 244 31.30 -8.03 -6.06
N VAL A 245 31.02 -7.87 -4.76
CA VAL A 245 29.67 -7.95 -4.21
C VAL A 245 28.81 -6.78 -4.69
N SER A 246 29.40 -5.58 -4.81
CA SER A 246 28.75 -4.39 -5.37
C SER A 246 28.45 -4.58 -6.85
N ALA A 247 29.42 -5.05 -7.64
CA ALA A 247 29.22 -5.34 -9.06
C ALA A 247 28.11 -6.40 -9.28
N ALA A 248 28.09 -7.46 -8.48
CA ALA A 248 27.03 -8.47 -8.53
C ALA A 248 25.65 -7.91 -8.13
N MET A 249 25.60 -6.99 -7.15
CA MET A 249 24.37 -6.31 -6.75
C MET A 249 23.84 -5.41 -7.87
N GLU A 250 24.73 -4.66 -8.53
CA GLU A 250 24.39 -3.81 -9.68
C GLU A 250 23.87 -4.65 -10.85
N ALA A 251 24.54 -5.74 -11.19
CA ALA A 251 24.09 -6.67 -12.24
C ALA A 251 22.68 -7.22 -11.95
N ARG A 252 22.42 -7.67 -10.72
CA ARG A 252 21.09 -8.11 -10.27
C ARG A 252 20.04 -7.00 -10.41
N ASP A 253 20.38 -5.79 -10.01
CA ASP A 253 19.45 -4.65 -10.07
C ASP A 253 19.18 -4.22 -11.51
N MET A 254 20.17 -4.35 -12.41
CA MET A 254 20.01 -4.11 -13.85
C MET A 254 19.12 -5.17 -14.50
N ALA A 255 19.35 -6.46 -14.24
CA ALA A 255 18.51 -7.55 -14.76
C ALA A 255 17.05 -7.39 -14.29
N ARG A 256 16.84 -7.01 -13.03
CA ARG A 256 15.49 -6.65 -12.54
C ARG A 256 14.89 -5.47 -13.30
N LYS A 257 15.63 -4.37 -13.46
CA LYS A 257 15.14 -3.17 -14.16
C LYS A 257 14.80 -3.46 -15.63
N LYS A 258 15.57 -4.31 -16.31
CA LYS A 258 15.25 -4.76 -17.68
C LYS A 258 13.91 -5.50 -17.70
N LEU A 259 13.71 -6.47 -16.81
CA LEU A 259 12.45 -7.21 -16.72
C LEU A 259 11.26 -6.30 -16.34
N ASP A 260 11.46 -5.36 -15.40
CA ASP A 260 10.44 -4.39 -15.01
C ASP A 260 10.05 -3.48 -16.19
N ALA A 261 11.02 -3.06 -17.01
CA ALA A 261 10.78 -2.29 -18.23
C ALA A 261 9.99 -3.09 -19.28
N TYR A 262 10.29 -4.38 -19.44
CA TYR A 262 9.54 -5.28 -20.31
C TYR A 262 8.07 -5.37 -19.91
N TYR A 263 7.80 -5.62 -18.62
CA TYR A 263 6.43 -5.67 -18.12
C TYR A 263 5.70 -4.34 -18.24
N ALA A 264 6.38 -3.21 -18.02
CA ALA A 264 5.80 -1.88 -18.20
C ALA A 264 5.47 -1.56 -19.66
N MET A 265 6.21 -2.13 -20.63
CA MET A 265 5.90 -2.02 -22.05
C MET A 265 4.67 -2.86 -22.45
N GLN A 266 4.55 -4.09 -21.93
CA GLN A 266 3.40 -4.95 -22.20
C GLN A 266 2.12 -4.46 -21.52
N ASP A 267 2.24 -4.00 -20.28
CA ASP A 267 1.15 -3.49 -19.46
C ASP A 267 1.55 -2.13 -18.86
N PRO A 268 1.05 -1.01 -19.42
CA PRO A 268 1.33 0.32 -18.90
C PRO A 268 0.92 0.51 -17.43
N THR A 269 -0.04 -0.27 -16.92
CA THR A 269 -0.44 -0.20 -15.50
C THR A 269 0.62 -0.79 -14.58
N TYR A 270 1.47 -1.68 -15.08
CA TYR A 270 2.62 -2.22 -14.36
C TYR A 270 3.61 -1.12 -13.97
N ALA A 271 3.73 -0.06 -14.78
CA ALA A 271 4.58 1.08 -14.46
C ALA A 271 4.23 1.69 -13.09
N ALA A 272 2.97 1.63 -12.64
CA ALA A 272 2.58 2.11 -11.30
C ALA A 272 3.28 1.36 -10.15
N ARG A 273 3.72 0.10 -10.37
CA ARG A 273 4.40 -0.74 -9.38
C ARG A 273 5.89 -0.45 -9.23
N ILE A 274 6.50 0.17 -10.24
CA ILE A 274 7.93 0.50 -10.27
C ILE A 274 8.23 1.67 -9.33
N ARG A 275 9.43 1.70 -8.73
CA ARG A 275 9.83 2.76 -7.80
C ARG A 275 9.88 4.11 -8.51
N SER A 276 9.46 5.17 -7.84
CA SER A 276 9.48 6.53 -8.42
C SER A 276 10.88 6.97 -8.87
N VAL A 277 11.92 6.60 -8.12
CA VAL A 277 13.33 6.90 -8.46
C VAL A 277 13.81 6.24 -9.76
N GLU A 278 13.14 5.17 -10.18
CA GLU A 278 13.42 4.41 -11.40
C GLU A 278 12.60 4.90 -12.59
N LYS A 279 11.74 5.90 -12.40
CA LYS A 279 10.91 6.51 -13.44
C LYS A 279 11.46 7.87 -13.88
N ASN A 280 11.24 8.20 -15.14
CA ASN A 280 11.46 9.55 -15.66
C ASN A 280 10.31 10.50 -15.26
N ALA A 281 10.39 11.76 -15.67
CA ALA A 281 9.37 12.78 -15.39
C ALA A 281 7.97 12.44 -15.93
N TYR A 282 7.88 11.52 -16.90
CA TYR A 282 6.64 11.07 -17.53
C TYR A 282 6.09 9.76 -16.93
N GLY A 283 6.69 9.25 -15.85
CA GLY A 283 6.25 8.02 -15.20
C GLY A 283 6.69 6.72 -15.89
N ILE A 284 7.51 6.82 -16.93
CA ILE A 284 8.05 5.69 -17.70
C ILE A 284 9.36 5.23 -17.08
N THR A 285 9.68 3.94 -17.18
CA THR A 285 10.96 3.39 -16.70
C THR A 285 12.15 4.09 -17.33
N LYS A 286 13.15 4.44 -16.52
CA LYS A 286 14.42 5.00 -17.00
C LYS A 286 15.22 3.99 -17.83
N GLN A 287 15.09 2.71 -17.49
CA GLN A 287 15.71 1.63 -18.25
C GLN A 287 14.98 1.52 -19.59
N ARG A 288 15.73 1.70 -20.69
CA ARG A 288 15.28 1.35 -22.04
C ARG A 288 15.66 -0.10 -22.31
N LEU A 289 14.73 -0.83 -22.92
CA LEU A 289 15.07 -2.04 -23.65
C LEU A 289 15.57 -1.59 -25.02
N ASP A 290 16.73 -2.08 -25.42
CA ASP A 290 17.21 -1.81 -26.77
C ASP A 290 16.28 -2.54 -27.74
N SER A 291 15.79 -1.84 -28.76
CA SER A 291 14.73 -2.32 -29.67
C SER A 291 15.11 -3.57 -30.46
N ASP A 292 16.39 -3.93 -30.45
CA ASP A 292 16.97 -5.04 -31.19
C ASP A 292 17.22 -6.26 -30.26
N GLU A 293 17.09 -6.07 -28.94
CA GLU A 293 17.01 -7.13 -27.94
C GLU A 293 15.52 -7.47 -27.73
N GLU A 294 14.90 -8.15 -28.70
CA GLU A 294 13.71 -8.99 -28.41
C GLU A 294 14.16 -10.18 -27.54
N GLU A 295 14.73 -9.89 -26.37
CA GLU A 295 15.05 -10.89 -25.36
C GLU A 295 13.72 -11.49 -24.91
N ASP A 296 13.54 -12.76 -25.27
CA ASP A 296 12.39 -13.57 -24.87
C ASP A 296 12.19 -13.44 -23.36
N ILE A 297 10.96 -13.30 -22.87
CA ILE A 297 10.68 -13.14 -21.44
C ILE A 297 11.32 -14.25 -20.58
N SER A 298 11.46 -15.45 -21.14
CA SER A 298 12.20 -16.57 -20.52
C SER A 298 13.65 -16.18 -20.24
N THR A 299 14.34 -15.59 -21.21
CA THR A 299 15.75 -15.18 -21.07
C THR A 299 15.93 -14.09 -20.01
N LEU A 300 15.07 -13.07 -19.99
CA LEU A 300 15.08 -12.01 -18.98
C LEU A 300 14.81 -12.55 -17.56
N THR A 301 13.88 -13.51 -17.44
CA THR A 301 13.57 -14.13 -16.15
C THR A 301 14.69 -15.06 -15.68
N GLU A 302 15.30 -15.81 -16.58
CA GLU A 302 16.48 -16.64 -16.30
C GLU A 302 17.68 -15.80 -15.89
N ASP A 303 17.97 -14.70 -16.60
CA ASP A 303 19.04 -13.76 -16.29
C ASP A 303 18.84 -13.11 -14.91
N ARG A 304 17.61 -12.66 -14.61
CA ARG A 304 17.28 -12.16 -13.26
C ARG A 304 17.51 -13.22 -12.18
N GLN A 305 17.17 -14.48 -12.43
CA GLN A 305 17.39 -15.55 -11.46
C GLN A 305 18.87 -15.90 -11.32
N SER A 306 19.62 -15.94 -12.42
CA SER A 306 21.05 -16.27 -12.44
C SER A 306 21.86 -15.19 -11.71
N THR A 307 21.63 -13.92 -12.01
CA THR A 307 22.26 -12.77 -11.35
C THR A 307 21.91 -12.68 -9.88
N LYS A 308 20.66 -13.01 -9.50
CA LYS A 308 20.25 -13.13 -8.08
C LYS A 308 21.05 -14.22 -7.35
N LYS A 309 21.12 -15.43 -7.91
CA LYS A 309 21.87 -16.55 -7.32
C LYS A 309 23.36 -16.23 -7.22
N PHE A 310 23.93 -15.58 -8.24
CA PHE A 310 25.32 -15.13 -8.25
C PHE A 310 25.59 -14.12 -7.14
N PHE A 311 24.76 -13.07 -7.02
CA PHE A 311 24.86 -12.10 -5.94
C PHE A 311 24.75 -12.74 -4.54
N GLU A 312 23.79 -13.64 -4.34
CA GLU A 312 23.64 -14.36 -3.07
C GLU A 312 24.87 -15.21 -2.73
N ARG A 313 25.48 -15.85 -3.73
CA ARG A 313 26.73 -16.60 -3.57
C ARG A 313 27.87 -15.69 -3.15
N MET A 314 28.14 -14.62 -3.91
CA MET A 314 29.22 -13.66 -3.61
C MET A 314 29.06 -13.06 -2.21
N ARG A 315 27.83 -12.69 -1.83
CA ARG A 315 27.55 -12.17 -0.48
C ARG A 315 27.81 -13.21 0.61
N LYS A 316 27.40 -14.47 0.40
CA LYS A 316 27.63 -15.55 1.37
C LYS A 316 29.12 -15.83 1.54
N GLU A 317 29.87 -15.91 0.43
CA GLU A 317 31.32 -16.13 0.44
C GLU A 317 32.03 -15.01 1.20
N TYR A 318 31.67 -13.74 0.92
CA TYR A 318 32.16 -12.60 1.69
C TYR A 318 31.84 -12.72 3.18
N ASN A 319 30.57 -12.98 3.54
CA ASN A 319 30.15 -13.03 4.93
C ASN A 319 30.82 -14.16 5.71
N VAL A 320 31.03 -15.33 5.09
CA VAL A 320 31.77 -16.44 5.70
C VAL A 320 33.21 -16.04 5.98
N LYS A 321 33.89 -15.44 4.99
CA LYS A 321 35.27 -14.97 5.14
C LYS A 321 35.37 -13.91 6.25
N ALA A 322 34.53 -12.89 6.20
CA ALA A 322 34.48 -11.81 7.18
C ALA A 322 34.15 -12.32 8.60
N ALA A 323 33.20 -13.25 8.74
CA ALA A 323 32.84 -13.82 10.03
C ALA A 323 34.00 -14.60 10.68
N VAL A 324 34.81 -15.31 9.88
CA VAL A 324 36.00 -16.02 10.37
C VAL A 324 37.02 -15.03 10.93
N SER A 325 37.33 -13.96 10.18
CA SER A 325 38.25 -12.92 10.63
C SER A 325 37.72 -12.17 11.86
N GLY A 326 36.45 -11.76 11.84
CA GLY A 326 35.82 -11.04 12.95
C GLY A 326 35.80 -11.88 14.23
N LYS A 327 35.52 -13.19 14.13
CA LYS A 327 35.55 -14.10 15.27
C LYS A 327 36.96 -14.29 15.84
N ALA A 328 37.97 -14.37 14.98
CA ALA A 328 39.36 -14.48 15.41
C ALA A 328 39.82 -13.24 16.20
N ILE A 329 39.41 -12.05 15.75
CA ILE A 329 39.71 -10.78 16.43
C ILE A 329 38.89 -10.66 17.74
N ALA A 330 37.59 -10.92 17.70
CA ALA A 330 36.73 -10.83 18.89
C ALA A 330 37.18 -11.76 20.03
N ALA A 331 37.61 -12.98 19.70
CA ALA A 331 38.13 -13.94 20.67
C ALA A 331 39.35 -13.42 21.45
N VAL A 332 40.17 -12.57 20.83
CA VAL A 332 41.33 -11.94 21.48
C VAL A 332 40.93 -10.72 22.32
N LEU A 333 39.93 -9.97 21.85
CA LEU A 333 39.44 -8.77 22.54
C LEU A 333 38.52 -9.10 23.73
N GLY A 334 38.16 -10.38 23.93
CA GLY A 334 37.30 -10.82 25.04
C GLY A 334 35.86 -10.34 24.93
N VAL A 335 35.38 -10.12 23.69
CA VAL A 335 34.02 -9.65 23.36
C VAL A 335 33.15 -10.80 22.88
#